data_AF-A0A839YX18-F1
#
_entry.id   AF-A0A839YX18-F1
#
_cell.length_a   1.000
_cell.length_b   1.000
_cell.length_c   1.000
_cell.angle_alpha   90.00
_cell.angle_beta   90.00
_cell.angle_gamma   90.00
#
_symmetry.space_group_name_H-M   'P 1'
#
loop_
_entity.id
_entity.type
_entity.pdbx_description
1 polymer ?
#
loop_
_entity_poly.entity_id
_entity_poly.type
_entity_poly.pdbx_seq_one_letter_code
_entity_poly.pdbx_strand_id
1 'polypeptide(L)'
;MRTLSLLLIAPFLSGCVVGQVVDTAVDVVTLPVDIAGEVVDIATTSQAEADQKRGRKLRKAEERHGKELRKWEKTCRKARKRDRECEPRPVFQPPA
;
A
#
# COMPACT_ATOMS: atom_id res chain seq x y z
N MET A 1 -24.07 59.13 12.41
CA MET A 1 -23.41 59.69 11.21
C MET A 1 -21.93 59.96 11.51
N ARG A 2 -21.05 58.97 11.37
CA ARG A 2 -19.59 59.18 11.48
C ARG A 2 -18.73 57.98 11.07
N THR A 3 -19.27 57.04 10.29
CA THR A 3 -18.51 55.88 9.78
C THR A 3 -18.78 55.64 8.30
N LEU A 4 -19.33 56.64 7.60
CA LEU A 4 -19.77 56.56 6.21
C LEU A 4 -18.75 57.16 5.22
N SER A 5 -17.53 57.48 5.66
CA SER A 5 -16.60 58.30 4.86
C SER A 5 -15.23 57.68 4.59
N LEU A 6 -14.99 56.39 4.86
CA LEU A 6 -13.65 55.82 4.66
C LEU A 6 -13.51 54.61 3.72
N LEU A 7 -14.56 54.18 3.01
CA LEU A 7 -14.40 53.08 2.04
C LEU A 7 -14.77 53.47 0.60
N LEU A 8 -14.65 54.76 0.27
CA LEU A 8 -14.82 55.29 -1.10
C LEU A 8 -13.48 55.34 -1.88
N ILE A 9 -12.43 54.63 -1.44
CA ILE A 9 -11.10 54.61 -2.08
C ILE A 9 -10.68 53.19 -2.53
N ALA A 10 -11.54 52.18 -2.36
CA ALA A 10 -11.20 50.81 -2.75
C ALA A 10 -11.46 50.39 -4.21
N PRO A 11 -11.83 51.22 -5.23
CA PRO A 11 -11.93 50.71 -6.60
C PRO A 11 -10.56 50.62 -7.28
N PHE A 12 -9.46 50.99 -6.62
CA PHE A 12 -8.10 50.97 -7.20
C PHE A 12 -7.33 49.64 -7.08
N LEU A 13 -7.89 48.59 -6.46
CA LEU A 13 -7.28 47.25 -6.44
C LEU A 13 -7.95 46.27 -7.41
N SER A 14 -8.63 46.79 -8.44
CA SER A 14 -9.06 46.09 -9.66
C SER A 14 -7.87 45.65 -10.54
N GLY A 15 -6.77 45.20 -9.94
CA GLY A 15 -5.55 44.74 -10.60
C GLY A 15 -5.00 43.42 -10.05
N CYS A 16 -5.38 43.02 -8.83
CA CYS A 16 -4.94 41.74 -8.26
C CYS A 16 -5.96 40.61 -8.39
N VAL A 17 -7.20 40.91 -8.77
CA VAL A 17 -8.25 39.88 -8.93
C VAL A 17 -8.20 39.19 -10.29
N VAL A 18 -7.46 39.73 -11.27
CA VAL A 18 -7.35 39.13 -12.61
C VAL A 18 -6.27 38.05 -12.66
N GLY A 19 -5.20 38.18 -11.87
CA GLY A 19 -4.14 37.16 -11.81
C GLY A 19 -4.56 35.89 -11.06
N GLN A 20 -5.36 36.01 -9.99
CA GLN A 20 -5.73 34.86 -9.17
C GLN A 20 -6.89 34.04 -9.71
N VAL A 21 -7.73 34.61 -10.60
CA VAL A 21 -8.85 33.87 -11.20
C VAL A 21 -8.40 33.05 -12.41
N VAL A 22 -7.36 33.51 -13.12
CA VAL A 22 -6.83 32.81 -14.31
C VAL A 22 -6.09 31.53 -13.90
N ASP A 23 -5.25 31.56 -12.86
CA ASP A 23 -4.58 30.34 -12.37
C ASP A 23 -5.58 29.31 -11.82
N THR A 24 -6.65 29.76 -11.12
CA THR A 24 -7.67 28.83 -10.62
C THR A 24 -8.55 28.21 -11.72
N ALA A 25 -8.73 28.89 -12.85
CA ALA A 25 -9.55 28.36 -13.94
C ALA A 25 -8.79 27.33 -14.80
N VAL A 26 -7.47 27.47 -14.91
CA VAL A 26 -6.64 26.50 -15.64
C VAL A 26 -6.42 25.25 -14.79
N ASP A 27 -6.15 25.40 -13.48
CA ASP A 27 -5.96 24.25 -12.57
C ASP A 27 -7.22 23.38 -12.41
N VAL A 28 -8.42 23.97 -12.46
CA VAL A 28 -9.68 23.21 -12.40
C VAL A 28 -9.88 22.28 -13.60
N VAL A 29 -9.23 22.56 -14.74
CA VAL A 29 -9.35 21.75 -15.96
C VAL A 29 -8.21 20.73 -16.09
N THR A 30 -7.03 21.01 -15.50
CA THR A 30 -5.90 20.07 -15.49
C THR A 30 -5.93 19.07 -14.34
N LEU A 31 -6.57 19.37 -13.21
CA LEU A 31 -6.61 18.43 -12.07
C LEU A 31 -7.58 17.22 -12.14
N PRO A 32 -8.64 17.14 -12.97
CA PRO A 32 -9.55 15.99 -12.91
C PRO A 32 -9.00 14.75 -13.61
N VAL A 33 -7.96 14.88 -14.45
CA VAL A 33 -7.40 13.76 -15.22
C VAL A 33 -6.34 13.00 -14.42
N ASP A 34 -5.50 13.72 -13.67
CA ASP A 34 -4.44 13.10 -12.86
C ASP A 34 -5.01 12.37 -11.64
N ILE A 35 -6.03 12.94 -10.98
CA ILE A 35 -6.70 12.27 -9.86
C ILE A 35 -7.46 11.04 -10.35
N ALA A 36 -8.11 11.10 -11.52
CA ALA A 36 -8.80 9.93 -12.08
C ALA A 36 -7.83 8.81 -12.49
N GLY A 37 -6.61 9.15 -12.95
CA GLY A 37 -5.57 8.18 -13.30
C GLY A 37 -5.05 7.37 -12.11
N GLU A 38 -4.77 8.03 -10.98
CA GLU A 38 -4.25 7.32 -9.79
C GLU A 38 -5.28 6.38 -9.15
N VAL A 39 -6.57 6.72 -9.13
CA VAL A 39 -7.60 5.79 -8.61
C VAL A 39 -7.81 4.59 -9.53
N VAL A 40 -7.66 4.78 -10.84
CA VAL A 40 -7.82 3.70 -11.82
C VAL A 40 -6.63 2.75 -11.79
N ASP A 41 -5.40 3.22 -11.53
CA ASP A 41 -4.23 2.35 -11.40
C ASP A 41 -4.25 1.47 -10.13
N ILE A 42 -4.81 1.96 -9.03
CA ILE A 42 -5.03 1.13 -7.82
C ILE A 42 -6.12 0.07 -8.07
N ALA A 43 -7.11 0.38 -8.89
CA ALA A 43 -8.16 -0.56 -9.27
C ALA A 43 -7.71 -1.55 -10.37
N THR A 44 -6.76 -1.17 -11.24
CA THR A 44 -6.38 -1.94 -12.45
C THR A 44 -5.10 -2.77 -12.28
N THR A 45 -4.32 -2.57 -11.22
CA THR A 45 -3.16 -3.45 -10.89
C THR A 45 -3.55 -4.75 -10.14
N SER A 46 -4.84 -5.01 -9.96
CA SER A 46 -5.35 -5.56 -8.68
C SER A 46 -5.41 -7.10 -8.52
N GLN A 47 -5.28 -7.92 -9.56
CA GLN A 47 -5.37 -9.40 -9.40
C GLN A 47 -4.12 -10.17 -9.80
N ALA A 48 -3.52 -9.85 -10.96
CA ALA A 48 -2.35 -10.59 -11.45
C ALA A 48 -1.13 -10.43 -10.52
N GLU A 49 -0.91 -9.24 -9.93
CA GLU A 49 0.18 -9.03 -8.99
C GLU A 49 -0.10 -9.68 -7.61
N ALA A 50 -1.35 -9.65 -7.17
CA ALA A 50 -1.79 -10.29 -5.93
C ALA A 50 -1.59 -11.82 -6.01
N ASP A 51 -1.96 -12.43 -7.13
CA ASP A 51 -1.79 -13.87 -7.37
C ASP A 51 -0.32 -14.27 -7.46
N GLN A 52 0.50 -13.49 -8.17
CA GLN A 52 1.94 -13.74 -8.21
C GLN A 52 2.57 -13.62 -6.82
N LYS A 53 2.16 -12.63 -6.02
CA LYS A 53 2.66 -12.46 -4.64
C LYS A 53 2.22 -13.61 -3.74
N ARG A 54 0.98 -14.10 -3.89
CA ARG A 54 0.46 -15.26 -3.16
C ARG A 54 1.22 -16.54 -3.53
N GLY A 55 1.46 -16.79 -4.81
CA GLY A 55 2.26 -17.94 -5.26
C GLY A 55 3.71 -17.91 -4.74
N ARG A 56 4.34 -16.72 -4.71
CA ARG A 56 5.66 -16.54 -4.09
C ARG A 56 5.65 -16.79 -2.59
N LYS A 57 4.62 -16.33 -1.86
CA LYS A 57 4.46 -16.60 -0.42
C LYS A 57 4.30 -18.09 -0.14
N LEU A 58 3.50 -18.80 -0.95
CA LEU A 58 3.26 -20.22 -0.79
C LEU A 58 4.55 -21.04 -0.98
N ARG A 59 5.31 -20.82 -2.07
CA ARG A 59 6.61 -21.48 -2.28
C ARG A 59 7.58 -21.26 -1.12
N LYS A 60 7.65 -20.03 -0.59
CA LYS A 60 8.48 -19.72 0.58
C LYS A 60 8.00 -20.45 1.85
N ALA A 61 6.70 -20.60 2.05
CA ALA A 61 6.14 -21.34 3.18
C ALA A 61 6.47 -22.84 3.06
N GLU A 62 6.30 -23.43 1.89
CA GLU A 62 6.65 -24.84 1.61
C GLU A 62 8.14 -25.10 1.84
N GLU A 63 9.03 -24.21 1.37
CA GLU A 63 10.47 -24.31 1.60
C GLU A 63 10.82 -24.26 3.09
N ARG A 64 10.19 -23.36 3.86
CA ARG A 64 10.40 -23.26 5.32
C ARG A 64 9.96 -24.54 6.01
N HIS A 65 8.77 -25.03 5.67
CA HIS A 65 8.25 -26.27 6.23
C HIS A 65 9.12 -27.48 5.86
N GLY A 66 9.60 -27.57 4.62
CA GLY A 66 10.55 -28.61 4.21
C GLY A 66 11.86 -28.56 4.98
N LYS A 67 12.37 -27.36 5.33
CA LYS A 67 13.55 -27.22 6.21
C LYS A 67 13.25 -27.68 7.63
N GLU A 68 12.09 -27.36 8.18
CA GLU A 68 11.66 -27.81 9.50
C GLU A 68 11.52 -29.33 9.57
N LEU A 69 10.88 -29.95 8.57
CA LEU A 69 10.77 -31.41 8.46
C LEU A 69 12.15 -32.07 8.40
N ARG A 70 13.08 -31.55 7.60
CA ARG A 70 14.47 -32.07 7.53
C ARG A 70 15.20 -31.95 8.87
N LYS A 71 14.98 -30.86 9.62
CA LYS A 71 15.56 -30.68 10.97
C LYS A 71 14.94 -31.68 11.94
N TRP A 72 13.62 -31.79 11.94
CA TRP A 72 12.87 -32.74 12.74
C TRP A 72 13.34 -34.18 12.48
N GLU A 73 13.48 -34.59 11.22
CA GLU A 73 13.93 -35.95 10.89
C GLU A 73 15.34 -36.24 11.44
N LYS A 74 16.25 -35.26 11.35
CA LYS A 74 17.60 -35.37 11.93
C LYS A 74 17.56 -35.48 13.45
N THR A 75 16.73 -34.68 14.11
CA THR A 75 16.56 -34.71 15.58
C THR A 75 15.93 -36.03 16.02
N CYS A 76 14.87 -36.47 15.35
CA CYS A 76 14.20 -37.74 15.56
C CYS A 76 15.15 -38.94 15.38
N ARG A 77 15.97 -38.93 14.31
CA ARG A 77 16.99 -39.94 14.07
C ARG A 77 18.03 -39.99 15.18
N LYS A 78 18.42 -38.84 15.74
CA LYS A 78 19.34 -38.77 16.89
C LYS A 78 18.69 -39.23 18.19
N ALA A 79 17.41 -38.90 18.41
CA ALA A 79 16.64 -39.34 19.58
C ALA A 79 16.51 -40.86 19.59
N ARG A 80 16.11 -41.46 18.45
CA ARG A 80 16.02 -42.92 18.29
C ARG A 80 17.35 -43.63 18.52
N LYS A 81 18.49 -43.04 18.10
CA LYS A 81 19.83 -43.58 18.38
C LYS A 81 20.22 -43.56 19.86
N ARG A 82 19.53 -42.77 20.68
CA ARG A 82 19.77 -42.62 22.12
C ARG A 82 18.63 -43.23 22.95
N ASP A 83 17.76 -44.03 22.33
CA ASP A 83 16.53 -44.58 22.91
C ASP A 83 15.65 -43.51 23.59
N ARG A 84 15.62 -42.30 23.01
CA ARG A 84 14.73 -41.21 23.43
C ARG A 84 13.56 -41.10 22.48
N GLU A 85 12.44 -40.64 23.03
CA GLU A 85 11.25 -40.33 22.24
C GLU A 85 11.49 -39.19 21.25
N CYS A 86 10.85 -39.30 20.09
CA CYS A 86 10.92 -38.31 19.04
C CYS A 86 9.89 -37.20 19.27
N GLU A 87 10.29 -35.95 19.06
CA GLU A 87 9.38 -34.79 19.12
C GLU A 87 8.25 -34.92 18.09
N PRO A 88 7.08 -34.29 18.33
CA PRO A 88 5.98 -34.31 17.36
C PRO A 88 6.39 -33.67 16.03
N ARG A 89 5.88 -34.23 14.93
CA ARG A 89 6.19 -33.74 13.57
C ARG A 89 5.59 -32.34 13.38
N PRO A 90 6.37 -31.37 12.86
CA PRO A 90 5.82 -30.05 12.54
C PRO A 90 4.78 -30.18 11.43
N VAL A 91 3.68 -29.44 11.54
CA VAL A 91 2.59 -29.38 10.55
C VAL A 91 2.76 -28.16 9.64
N PHE A 92 2.33 -28.28 8.38
CA PHE A 92 2.39 -27.18 7.43
C PHE A 92 1.38 -26.09 7.80
N GLN A 93 1.84 -24.85 7.94
CA GLN A 93 0.98 -23.68 8.09
C GLN A 93 1.02 -22.84 6.82
N PRO A 94 -0.09 -22.77 6.06
CA PRO A 94 -0.15 -21.94 4.88
C PRO A 94 -0.11 -20.45 5.25
N PRO A 95 0.48 -19.59 4.41
CA PRO A 95 0.48 -18.16 4.64
C PRO A 95 -0.93 -17.58 4.45
N ALA A 96 -1.34 -16.68 5.35
CA ALA A 96 -2.56 -15.89 5.25
C ALA A 96 -2.51 -14.87 4.09
#